data_AF-A0A4V3Z613-F1
#
_entry.id   AF-A0A4V3Z613-F1
#
_cell.length_a   1.000
_cell.length_b   1.000
_cell.length_c   1.000
_cell.angle_alpha   90.00
_cell.angle_beta   90.00
_cell.angle_gamma   90.00
#
_symmetry.space_group_name_H-M   'P 1'
#
loop_
_entity.id
_entity.type
_entity.pdbx_description
1 polymer ?
#
loop_
_entity_poly.entity_id
_entity_poly.type
_entity_poly.pdbx_seq_one_letter_code
_entity_poly.pdbx_strand_id
1 'polypeptide(L)'
;MAATAPPAPAPIDPQPARPAPSAPADSPTVSTPEQAIELIRAEYGSNSDLQYLAGPDPLGDPGFEVIVQSISLSAGGGSGTIEVWQVHPDGTYSRDN
;
A
#
# COMPACT_ATOMS: atom_id res chain seq x y z
N MET A 1 10.62 -61.53 -18.32
CA MET A 1 10.63 -60.61 -19.48
C MET A 1 9.19 -60.56 -19.97
N ALA A 2 8.46 -59.45 -20.03
CA ALA A 2 8.83 -58.07 -20.31
C ALA A 2 8.05 -57.06 -19.44
N ALA A 3 8.68 -55.92 -19.17
CA ALA A 3 8.09 -54.77 -18.50
C ALA A 3 7.09 -54.07 -19.44
N THR A 4 5.85 -53.88 -18.98
CA THR A 4 4.93 -52.94 -19.61
C THR A 4 5.37 -51.52 -19.28
N ALA A 5 6.00 -50.86 -20.25
CA ALA A 5 6.36 -49.45 -20.18
C ALA A 5 5.09 -48.58 -20.06
N PRO A 6 5.10 -47.49 -19.26
CA PRO A 6 4.01 -46.52 -19.24
C PRO A 6 3.91 -45.79 -20.59
N PRO A 7 2.73 -45.24 -20.93
CA PRO A 7 2.54 -44.50 -22.18
C PRO A 7 3.48 -43.28 -22.22
N ALA A 8 4.07 -43.04 -23.39
CA ALA A 8 4.95 -41.90 -23.65
C ALA A 8 4.22 -40.57 -23.34
N PRO A 9 4.89 -39.55 -22.77
CA PRO A 9 4.29 -38.24 -22.57
C PRO A 9 3.95 -37.62 -23.93
N ALA A 10 2.75 -37.05 -24.04
CA ALA A 10 2.26 -36.36 -25.24
C ALA A 10 3.23 -35.23 -25.66
N PRO A 11 3.32 -34.89 -26.96
CA PRO A 11 4.09 -33.75 -27.41
C PRO A 11 3.56 -32.48 -26.72
N ILE A 12 4.45 -31.78 -26.03
CA ILE A 12 4.16 -30.52 -25.39
C ILE A 12 3.96 -29.52 -26.53
N ASP A 13 2.70 -29.17 -26.80
CA ASP A 13 2.36 -28.02 -27.64
C ASP A 13 3.08 -26.79 -27.06
N PRO A 14 3.67 -25.89 -27.88
CA PRO A 14 4.21 -24.62 -27.39
C PRO A 14 3.05 -23.76 -26.92
N GLN A 15 2.61 -23.99 -25.68
CA GLN A 15 1.60 -23.20 -25.02
C GLN A 15 2.06 -21.73 -25.08
N PRO A 16 1.25 -20.81 -25.63
CA PRO A 16 1.56 -19.39 -25.53
C PRO A 16 1.82 -19.09 -24.05
N ALA A 17 2.96 -18.47 -23.77
CA ALA A 17 3.51 -18.29 -22.43
C ALA A 17 2.38 -18.12 -21.41
N ARG A 18 2.22 -19.11 -20.54
CA ARG A 18 1.28 -19.03 -19.42
C ARG A 18 1.53 -17.66 -18.79
N PRO A 19 0.54 -16.75 -18.72
CA PRO A 19 0.74 -15.53 -17.96
C PRO A 19 1.26 -15.98 -16.59
N ALA A 20 2.39 -15.41 -16.18
CA ALA A 20 2.90 -15.61 -14.83
C ALA A 20 1.73 -15.47 -13.86
N PRO A 21 1.70 -16.21 -12.72
CA PRO A 21 0.65 -16.03 -11.73
C PRO A 21 0.48 -14.53 -11.53
N SER A 22 -0.67 -14.02 -11.98
CA SER A 22 -1.00 -12.62 -11.88
C SER A 22 -0.84 -12.32 -10.41
N ALA A 23 0.16 -11.49 -10.07
CA ALA A 23 0.23 -10.88 -8.75
C ALA A 23 -1.20 -10.41 -8.43
N PRO A 24 -1.69 -10.56 -7.18
CA PRO A 24 -3.01 -10.03 -6.85
C PRO A 24 -3.02 -8.55 -7.26
N ALA A 25 -3.66 -8.23 -8.38
CA ALA A 25 -3.62 -6.93 -9.01
C ALA A 25 -4.60 -5.94 -8.37
N ASP A 26 -5.06 -6.26 -7.17
CA ASP A 26 -6.14 -5.59 -6.44
C ASP A 26 -5.74 -5.19 -5.01
N SER A 27 -4.49 -5.43 -4.58
CA SER A 27 -3.99 -4.70 -3.42
C SER A 27 -3.67 -3.26 -3.85
N PRO A 28 -4.30 -2.22 -3.25
CA PRO A 28 -3.99 -0.84 -3.58
C PRO A 28 -2.53 -0.59 -3.24
N THR A 29 -1.67 -0.64 -4.26
CA THR A 29 -0.24 -0.49 -4.06
C THR A 29 0.05 0.99 -3.83
N VAL A 30 0.21 1.38 -2.57
CA VAL A 30 0.53 2.76 -2.19
C VAL A 30 1.94 3.05 -2.65
N SER A 31 2.04 3.69 -3.82
CA SER A 31 3.32 4.03 -4.45
C SER A 31 3.63 5.53 -4.37
N THR A 32 2.69 6.32 -3.85
CA THR A 32 2.79 7.77 -3.76
C THR A 32 2.30 8.28 -2.42
N PRO A 33 2.88 9.40 -1.91
CA PRO A 33 2.42 10.03 -0.68
C PRO A 33 0.96 10.49 -0.79
N GLU A 34 0.51 10.88 -1.99
CA GLU A 34 -0.88 11.27 -2.22
C GLU A 34 -1.86 10.10 -2.01
N GLN A 35 -1.50 8.88 -2.45
CA GLN A 35 -2.33 7.69 -2.17
C GLN A 35 -2.40 7.39 -0.68
N ALA A 36 -1.29 7.59 0.05
CA ALA A 36 -1.26 7.46 1.49
C ALA A 36 -2.18 8.48 2.17
N ILE A 37 -2.15 9.74 1.73
CA ILE A 37 -3.05 10.80 2.22
C ILE A 37 -4.51 10.43 1.97
N GLU A 38 -4.87 9.96 0.78
CA GLU A 38 -6.25 9.62 0.43
C GLU A 38 -6.80 8.49 1.31
N LEU A 39 -5.98 7.48 1.63
CA LEU A 39 -6.35 6.39 2.55
C LEU A 39 -6.65 6.93 3.95
N ILE A 40 -5.76 7.75 4.51
CA ILE A 40 -5.96 8.31 5.85
C ILE A 40 -7.12 9.31 5.85
N ARG A 41 -7.23 10.16 4.83
CA ARG A 41 -8.35 11.10 4.66
C ARG A 41 -9.69 10.36 4.63
N ALA A 42 -9.76 9.19 3.99
CA ALA A 42 -10.99 8.40 3.96
C ALA A 42 -11.41 7.92 5.36
N GLU A 43 -10.47 7.73 6.29
CA GLU A 43 -10.77 7.33 7.68
C GLU A 43 -11.39 8.46 8.50
N TYR A 44 -10.80 9.66 8.41
CA TYR A 44 -11.32 10.85 9.10
C TYR A 44 -12.55 11.44 8.39
N GLY A 45 -12.70 11.21 7.09
CA GLY A 45 -13.67 11.87 6.22
C GLY A 45 -13.21 13.25 5.76
N SER A 46 -14.08 13.96 5.02
CA SER A 46 -13.79 15.30 4.51
C SER A 46 -13.81 16.35 5.63
N ASN A 47 -12.71 16.47 6.37
CA ASN A 47 -12.51 17.50 7.37
C ASN A 47 -11.65 18.63 6.80
N SER A 48 -12.26 19.80 6.60
CA SER A 48 -11.56 20.99 6.11
C SER A 48 -10.60 21.60 7.14
N ASP A 49 -10.76 21.23 8.42
CA ASP A 49 -9.87 21.62 9.50
C ASP A 49 -8.57 20.80 9.52
N LEU A 50 -8.56 19.62 8.90
CA LEU A 50 -7.40 18.73 8.91
C LEU A 50 -6.55 18.95 7.65
N GLN A 51 -5.25 19.10 7.87
CA GLN A 51 -4.19 19.10 6.89
C GLN A 51 -3.45 17.76 6.98
N TYR A 52 -3.22 17.14 5.83
CA TYR A 52 -2.53 15.87 5.71
C TYR A 52 -1.22 16.12 4.97
N LEU A 53 -0.10 15.75 5.56
CA LEU A 53 1.23 15.84 4.97
C LEU A 53 1.79 14.43 4.88
N ALA A 54 2.02 13.95 3.67
CA ALA A 54 2.69 12.67 3.48
C ALA A 54 4.11 12.85 2.99
N GLY A 55 5.03 12.11 3.59
CA GLY A 55 6.44 12.06 3.26
C GLY A 55 6.94 10.61 3.14
N PRO A 56 8.14 10.42 2.56
CA PRO A 56 8.82 9.13 2.67
C PRO A 56 9.08 8.83 4.15
N ASP A 57 8.98 7.55 4.52
CA ASP A 57 9.24 7.12 5.88
C ASP A 57 10.66 7.54 6.35
N PRO A 58 10.80 8.17 7.54
CA PRO A 58 12.08 8.68 8.02
C PRO A 58 13.07 7.58 8.42
N LEU A 59 12.60 6.35 8.67
CA LEU A 59 13.43 5.18 8.96
C LEU A 59 13.99 4.55 7.67
N GLY A 60 13.52 5.00 6.50
CA GLY A 60 13.95 4.51 5.19
C GLY A 60 13.25 3.22 4.77
N ASP A 61 12.16 2.86 5.46
CA ASP A 61 11.31 1.75 5.08
C ASP A 61 10.56 2.06 3.78
N PRO A 62 10.29 1.04 2.94
CA PRO A 62 9.39 1.22 1.80
C PRO A 62 7.99 1.49 2.37
N GLY A 63 7.57 2.76 2.35
CA GLY A 63 6.35 3.26 2.97
C GLY A 63 6.29 4.79 2.97
N PHE A 64 5.17 5.32 3.45
CA PHE A 64 4.91 6.75 3.58
C PHE A 64 4.40 7.06 4.98
N GLU A 65 4.97 8.08 5.58
CA GLU A 65 4.44 8.67 6.82
C GLU A 65 3.43 9.75 6.45
N VAL A 66 2.23 9.69 7.00
CA VAL A 66 1.16 10.67 6.84
C VAL A 66 0.89 11.34 8.18
N ILE A 67 1.26 12.61 8.27
CA ILE A 67 1.05 13.45 9.44
C ILE A 67 -0.29 14.17 9.28
N VAL A 68 -1.19 13.97 10.23
CA VAL A 68 -2.48 14.67 10.33
C VAL A 68 -2.31 15.83 11.29
N GLN A 69 -2.53 17.05 10.80
CA GLN A 69 -2.49 18.28 11.58
C GLN A 69 -3.82 19.01 11.52
N SER A 70 -4.32 19.53 12.64
CA SER A 70 -5.44 20.46 12.63
C SER A 70 -4.95 21.89 12.44
N ILE A 71 -5.50 22.53 11.42
CA ILE A 71 -5.24 23.92 11.06
C ILE A 71 -5.71 24.84 12.19
N SER A 72 -6.85 24.57 12.82
CA SER A 72 -7.33 25.36 13.96
C SER A 72 -6.39 25.26 15.17
N LEU A 73 -5.85 24.07 15.46
CA LEU A 73 -4.89 23.88 16.54
C LEU A 73 -3.55 24.56 16.24
N SER A 74 -3.06 24.46 14.99
CA SER A 74 -1.87 25.18 14.53
C SER A 74 -2.05 26.70 14.62
N ALA A 75 -3.20 27.22 14.20
CA ALA A 75 -3.51 28.66 14.23
C ALA A 75 -3.60 29.22 15.67
N GLY A 76 -3.98 28.39 16.64
CA GLY A 76 -4.00 28.74 18.07
C GLY A 76 -2.63 28.75 18.75
N GLY A 77 -1.54 28.41 18.05
CA GLY A 77 -0.17 28.37 18.60
C GLY A 77 0.23 27.02 19.19
N GLY A 78 -0.55 25.96 19.00
CA GLY A 78 -0.14 24.58 19.27
C GLY A 78 0.58 23.96 18.09
N SER A 79 1.26 22.81 18.30
CA SER A 79 1.95 22.07 17.22
C SER A 79 0.98 21.63 16.10
N GLY A 80 -0.32 21.57 16.38
CA GLY A 80 -1.36 21.23 15.41
C GLY A 80 -1.37 19.77 14.98
N THR A 81 -0.26 19.05 15.10
CA THR A 81 -0.19 17.59 14.91
C THR A 81 -1.18 16.90 15.83
N ILE A 82 -2.14 16.20 15.23
CA ILE A 82 -3.09 15.35 15.93
C ILE A 82 -2.56 13.91 15.93
N GLU A 83 -2.18 13.41 14.75
CA GLU A 83 -1.75 12.02 14.57
C GLU A 83 -0.66 11.87 13.53
N VAL A 84 0.06 10.76 13.61
CA VAL A 84 0.95 10.27 12.57
C VAL A 84 0.50 8.87 12.16
N TRP A 85 0.55 8.60 10.87
CA TRP A 85 0.16 7.32 10.29
C TRP A 85 1.27 6.80 9.41
N GLN A 86 1.71 5.57 9.63
CA GLN A 86 2.59 4.86 8.71
C GLN A 86 1.74 4.08 7.71
N VAL A 87 1.92 4.37 6.43
CA VAL A 87 1.26 3.67 5.32
C VAL A 87 2.30 2.84 4.59
N HIS A 88 2.09 1.54 4.60
CA HIS A 88 2.91 0.58 3.87
C HIS A 88 2.50 0.51 2.39
N PRO A 89 3.43 0.15 1.49
CA PRO A 89 3.19 0.04 0.06
C PRO A 89 2.19 -1.05 -0.30
N ASP A 90 1.94 -2.00 0.62
CA ASP A 90 0.89 -3.01 0.49
C ASP A 90 -0.53 -2.44 0.69
N GLY A 91 -0.65 -1.18 1.10
CA GLY A 91 -1.92 -0.51 1.39
C GLY A 91 -2.38 -0.66 2.84
N THR A 92 -1.64 -1.40 3.64
CA THR A 92 -1.81 -1.45 5.10
C THR A 92 -1.32 -0.15 5.73
N TYR A 93 -1.98 0.29 6.81
CA TYR A 93 -1.55 1.47 7.54
C TYR A 93 -1.69 1.27 9.05
N SER A 94 -0.79 1.87 9.81
CA SER A 94 -0.71 1.81 11.26
C SER A 94 -0.67 3.22 11.83
N ARG A 95 -1.39 3.45 12.92
CA ARG A 95 -1.34 4.73 13.64
C ARG A 95 -0.13 4.72 14.57
N ASP A 96 0.77 5.67 14.38
CA ASP A 96 1.86 5.94 15.32
C ASP A 96 1.38 7.03 16.28
N ASN A 97 1.33 6.74 17.59
CA ASN A 97 0.81 7.63 18.63
C ASN A 97 1.86 7.95 19.68
#